data_AF-A0A1F7LIS8-F1
#
_entry.id   AF-A0A1F7LIS8-F1
#
_cell.length_a   1.000
_cell.length_b   1.000
_cell.length_c   1.000
_cell.angle_alpha   90.00
_cell.angle_beta   90.00
_cell.angle_gamma   90.00
#
_symmetry.space_group_name_H-M   'P 1'
#
loop_
_entity.id
_entity.type
_entity.pdbx_description
1 polymer ?
#
loop_
_entity_poly.entity_id
_entity_poly.type
_entity_poly.pdbx_seq_one_letter_code
_entity_poly.pdbx_strand_id
1 'polypeptide(L)' 'MNELLTTLVRHAGRVVTHQQLLREVWGPAHTDQAHYVRVYMAHLRHKLEAEPARPRYLLTEPGVGYRLAAD' A
#
# COMPACT_ATOMS: atom_id res chain seq x y z
N MET A 1 -9.89 -6.63 -3.83
CA MET A 1 -8.97 -6.98 -2.72
C MET A 1 -7.53 -7.21 -3.19
N ASN A 2 -7.28 -7.57 -4.45
CA ASN A 2 -5.93 -7.92 -4.94
C ASN A 2 -5.11 -6.72 -5.45
N GLU A 3 -5.75 -5.68 -6.00
CA GLU A 3 -5.01 -4.64 -6.75
C GLU A 3 -4.02 -3.83 -5.92
N LEU A 4 -4.29 -3.54 -4.64
CA LEU A 4 -3.31 -2.81 -3.82
C LEU A 4 -1.99 -3.59 -3.67
N LEU A 5 -2.07 -4.89 -3.40
CA LEU A 5 -0.90 -5.75 -3.32
C LEU A 5 -0.26 -5.93 -4.70
N THR A 6 -1.06 -6.14 -5.75
CA THR A 6 -0.58 -6.26 -7.13
C THR A 6 0.22 -5.04 -7.56
N THR A 7 -0.26 -3.83 -7.29
CA THR A 7 0.48 -2.58 -7.56
C THR A 7 1.79 -2.52 -6.80
N LEU A 8 1.79 -2.87 -5.51
CA LEU A 8 3.02 -2.90 -4.71
C LEU A 8 4.03 -3.95 -5.21
N VAL A 9 3.57 -5.13 -5.65
CA VAL A 9 4.41 -6.17 -6.25
C VAL A 9 5.02 -5.70 -7.58
N ARG A 10 4.24 -5.02 -8.44
CA ARG A 10 4.76 -4.44 -9.70
C ARG A 10 5.86 -3.40 -9.45
N HIS A 11 5.86 -2.78 -8.27
CA HIS A 11 6.83 -1.77 -7.86
C HIS A 11 7.70 -2.22 -6.68
N ALA A 12 7.95 -3.52 -6.53
CA ALA A 12 8.71 -4.08 -5.42
C ALA A 12 10.05 -3.35 -5.20
N GLY A 13 10.38 -3.06 -3.95
CA GLY A 13 11.57 -2.29 -3.55
C GLY A 13 11.46 -0.77 -3.73
N ARG A 14 10.44 -0.27 -4.44
CA ARG A 14 10.23 1.17 -4.68
C ARG A 14 9.06 1.70 -3.85
N VAL A 15 9.11 2.99 -3.55
CA VAL A 15 7.99 3.68 -2.90
C VAL A 15 6.90 3.96 -3.92
N VAL A 16 5.68 3.52 -3.64
CA VAL A 16 4.47 3.88 -4.39
C VAL A 16 3.69 4.92 -3.59
N THR A 17 3.50 6.10 -4.16
CA THR A 17 2.87 7.22 -3.45
C THR A 17 1.39 6.97 -3.19
N HIS A 18 0.83 7.65 -2.18
CA HIS A 18 -0.61 7.59 -1.89
C HIS A 18 -1.46 7.93 -3.13
N GLN A 19 -1.06 8.95 -3.90
CA GLN A 19 -1.78 9.35 -5.12
C GLN A 19 -1.73 8.29 -6.22
N GLN A 20 -0.58 7.63 -6.40
CA GLN A 20 -0.45 6.51 -7.34
C GLN A 20 -1.32 5.33 -6.91
N LEU A 21 -1.26 4.94 -5.63
CA LEU A 21 -2.08 3.84 -5.11
C LEU A 21 -3.58 4.12 -5.24
N LEU A 22 -3.99 5.37 -4.97
CA LEU A 22 -5.38 5.80 -5.18
C LEU A 22 -5.80 5.64 -6.65
N ARG A 23 -4.98 6.16 -7.56
CA ARG A 23 -5.25 6.12 -9.00
C ARG A 23 -5.29 4.69 -9.55
N GLU A 24 -4.33 3.85 -9.20
CA GLU A 24 -4.22 2.49 -9.74
C GLU A 24 -5.33 1.58 -9.23
N VAL A 25 -5.72 1.71 -7.96
CA VAL A 25 -6.67 0.79 -7.33
C VAL A 25 -8.12 1.26 -7.44
N TRP A 26 -8.36 2.58 -7.44
CA TRP A 26 -9.72 3.17 -7.47
C TRP A 26 -9.99 4.09 -8.67
N GLY A 27 -8.98 4.43 -9.48
CA GLY A 27 -9.15 5.31 -10.64
C GLY A 27 -9.01 6.81 -10.33
N PRO A 28 -8.98 7.67 -11.38
CA PRO A 28 -8.60 9.08 -11.28
C PRO A 28 -9.62 9.98 -10.56
N ALA A 29 -10.87 9.53 -10.38
CA ALA A 29 -11.93 10.32 -9.75
C ALA A 29 -11.89 10.34 -8.21
N HIS A 30 -10.97 9.60 -7.58
CA HIS A 30 -10.98 9.31 -6.14
C HIS A 30 -9.84 10.00 -5.35
N THR A 31 -9.52 11.25 -5.69
CA THR A 31 -8.33 11.97 -5.18
C THR A 31 -8.31 12.23 -3.67
N ASP A 32 -9.47 12.31 -3.01
CA ASP A 32 -9.54 12.69 -1.59
C ASP A 32 -9.67 11.50 -0.64
N GLN A 33 -9.53 10.28 -1.16
CA GLN A 33 -9.86 9.06 -0.45
C GLN A 33 -8.64 8.36 0.16
N ALA A 34 -7.60 9.11 0.53
CA ALA A 34 -6.36 8.56 1.09
C ALA A 34 -6.58 7.68 2.34
N HIS A 35 -7.69 7.87 3.06
CA HIS A 35 -8.11 7.00 4.14
C HIS A 35 -8.32 5.54 3.68
N TYR A 36 -8.84 5.30 2.47
CA TYR A 36 -9.02 3.94 1.95
C TYR A 36 -7.69 3.21 1.79
N VAL A 37 -6.65 3.85 1.23
CA VAL A 37 -5.33 3.21 1.11
C VAL A 37 -4.85 2.70 2.48
N ARG A 38 -5.05 3.49 3.54
CA ARG A 38 -4.66 3.13 4.92
C ARG A 38 -5.45 1.93 5.44
N VAL A 39 -6.77 1.92 5.26
CA VAL A 39 -7.64 0.81 5.69
C VAL A 39 -7.27 -0.48 4.97
N TYR A 40 -7.11 -0.44 3.65
CA TYR A 40 -6.74 -1.61 2.87
C TYR A 40 -5.32 -2.09 3.17
N MET A 41 -4.38 -1.17 3.44
CA MET A 41 -3.04 -1.53 3.91
C MET A 41 -3.09 -2.23 5.27
N ALA A 42 -3.91 -1.75 6.22
CA ALA A 42 -4.09 -2.42 7.50
C ALA A 42 -4.65 -3.84 7.33
N HIS A 43 -5.60 -4.04 6.42
CA HIS A 43 -6.11 -5.37 6.08
C HIS A 43 -5.06 -6.27 5.45
N LEU A 44 -4.21 -5.75 4.54
CA LEU A 44 -3.12 -6.53 3.96
C LEU A 44 -2.11 -6.95 5.03
N ARG A 45 -1.74 -6.04 5.95
CA ARG A 45 -0.84 -6.38 7.06
C ARG A 45 -1.41 -7.47 7.96
N HIS A 46 -2.69 -7.42 8.29
CA HIS A 46 -3.35 -8.48 9.06
C HIS A 46 -3.33 -9.84 8.35
N LYS A 47 -3.21 -9.86 7.02
CA LYS A 47 -3.19 -11.09 6.23
C LYS A 47 -1.80 -11.63 5.94
N LEU A 48 -0.80 -10.76 5.85
CA LEU A 48 0.52 -11.09 5.29
C LEU A 48 1.66 -10.92 6.29
N GLU A 49 1.49 -10.07 7.31
CA GLU A 49 2.51 -9.85 8.33
C GLU A 49 2.29 -10.78 9.51
N ALA A 50 3.38 -11.31 10.08
CA ALA A 50 3.32 -12.06 11.33
C ALA A 50 2.89 -11.14 12.50
N GLU A 51 3.36 -9.90 12.52
CA GLU A 51 2.95 -8.87 13.48
C GLU A 51 2.54 -7.59 12.73
N PRO A 52 1.23 -7.33 12.52
CA PRO A 52 0.76 -6.21 11.70
C PRO A 52 1.21 -4.81 12.16
N ALA A 53 1.46 -4.66 13.46
CA ALA A 53 1.96 -3.41 14.06
C ALA A 53 3.45 -3.18 13.82
N ARG A 54 4.21 -4.23 13.44
CA ARG A 54 5.64 -4.19 13.15
C ARG A 54 5.90 -4.86 11.78
N PRO A 55 5.38 -4.25 10.69
CA PRO A 55 5.40 -4.87 9.37
C PRO A 55 6.83 -5.04 8.86
N ARG A 56 7.13 -6.23 8.32
CA ARG A 56 8.40 -6.55 7.66
C ARG A 56 8.34 -6.33 6.16
N TYR A 57 7.19 -6.59 5.53
CA TYR A 57 7.05 -6.56 4.06
C TYR A 57 6.40 -5.29 3.56
N LEU A 58 5.31 -4.84 4.21
CA LEU A 58 4.49 -3.72 3.76
C LEU A 58 4.85 -2.45 4.55
N LEU A 59 5.88 -1.75 4.12
CA LEU A 59 6.49 -0.63 4.84
C LEU A 59 5.76 0.69 4.59
N THR A 60 5.63 1.49 5.64
CA THR A 60 5.14 2.88 5.54
C THR A 60 6.31 3.80 5.26
N GLU A 61 6.16 4.68 4.26
CA GLU A 61 7.06 5.80 4.01
C GLU A 61 6.32 7.09 4.40
N PRO A 62 6.60 7.67 5.59
CA PRO A 62 5.82 8.77 6.15
C PRO A 62 5.70 9.96 5.19
N GLY A 63 4.46 10.42 4.96
CA GLY A 63 4.17 11.52 4.04
C GLY A 63 4.25 11.18 2.55
N VAL A 64 4.80 10.02 2.18
CA VAL A 64 5.03 9.64 0.77
C VAL A 64 4.05 8.57 0.32
N GLY A 65 4.05 7.40 0.98
CA GLY A 65 3.29 6.25 0.53
C GLY A 65 3.69 4.95 1.20
N TYR A 66 3.70 3.88 0.42
CA TYR A 66 4.02 2.55 0.89
C TYR A 66 5.02 1.86 -0.03
N ARG A 67 5.75 0.89 0.52
CA ARG A 67 6.73 0.09 -0.20
C ARG A 67 6.58 -1.37 0.17
N LEU A 68 6.66 -2.24 -0.81
CA LEU A 68 6.90 -3.67 -0.58
C LEU A 68 8.42 -3.87 -0.47
N ALA A 69 8.89 -4.41 0.65
CA ALA A 69 10.27 -4.83 0.82
C ALA A 69 10.62 -5.89 -0.22
N ALA A 70 11.78 -5.74 -0.87
CA ALA A 70 12.30 -6.64 -1.88
C ALA A 70 13.78 -6.89 -1.54
N ASP A 71 13.99 -7.80 -0.61
CA ASP A 71 15.30 -8.38 -0.30
C ASP A 71 15.34 -9.81 -0.88
#